data_AF-A0A9D4KUB9-F1
#
_entry.id   AF-A0A9D4KUB9-F1
#
_cell.length_a   1.000
_cell.length_b   1.000
_cell.length_c   1.000
_cell.angle_alpha   90.00
_cell.angle_beta   90.00
_cell.angle_gamma   90.00
#
_symmetry.space_group_name_H-M   'P 1'
#
loop_
_entity.id
_entity.type
_entity.pdbx_description
1 polymer ?
#
loop_
_entity_poly.entity_id
_entity_poly.type
_entity_poly.pdbx_seq_one_letter_code
_entity_poly.pdbx_strand_id
1 'polypeptide(L)'
;MSEPFYIKDLSGGRYVQPASGYYGSLILNSDVKPTMEWRFVQIEGQWGYIEHKSSGQIIHPSFQSTKATANSLTLSRLRRNVALFAFDQVNNHIIHKNGG
;
A
#
# COMPACT_ATOMS: atom_id res chain seq x y z
N MET A 1 -17.70 -4.80 5.57
CA MET A 1 -16.29 -4.39 5.49
C MET A 1 -15.52 -5.52 4.82
N SER A 2 -14.51 -5.23 4.00
CA SER A 2 -13.69 -6.30 3.40
C SER A 2 -12.88 -7.02 4.47
N GLU A 3 -12.70 -8.34 4.32
CA GLU A 3 -11.79 -9.12 5.18
C GLU A 3 -10.35 -8.58 5.09
N PRO A 4 -9.57 -8.60 6.19
CA PRO A 4 -8.17 -8.26 6.16
C PRO A 4 -7.36 -9.21 5.28
N PHE A 5 -6.29 -8.69 4.67
CA PHE A 5 -5.34 -9.50 3.89
C PHE A 5 -3.89 -9.04 4.08
N TYR A 6 -2.98 -9.85 3.56
CA TYR A 6 -1.55 -9.57 3.49
C TYR A 6 -1.13 -9.33 2.04
N ILE A 7 -0.21 -8.40 1.82
CA ILE A 7 0.41 -8.19 0.50
C ILE A 7 1.78 -8.83 0.54
N LYS A 8 1.97 -9.86 -0.29
CA LYS A 8 3.20 -10.65 -0.37
C LYS A 8 3.90 -10.40 -1.70
N ASP A 9 5.17 -10.02 -1.63
CA ASP A 9 6.09 -10.01 -2.76
C ASP A 9 6.34 -11.46 -3.20
N LEU A 10 6.02 -11.76 -4.47
CA LEU A 10 6.16 -13.12 -5.01
C LEU A 10 7.62 -13.50 -5.28
N SER A 11 8.52 -12.54 -5.42
CA SER A 11 9.94 -12.83 -5.71
C SER A 11 10.69 -13.39 -4.51
N GLY A 12 10.51 -12.78 -3.33
CA GLY A 12 11.21 -13.15 -2.10
C GLY A 12 10.30 -13.68 -0.99
N GLY A 13 8.98 -13.72 -1.20
CA GLY A 13 8.01 -14.16 -0.20
C GLY A 13 7.85 -13.23 1.01
N ARG A 14 8.39 -12.01 0.94
CA ARG A 14 8.31 -10.99 1.98
C ARG A 14 6.96 -10.27 1.94
N TYR A 15 6.59 -9.61 3.03
CA TYR A 15 5.33 -8.88 3.13
C TYR A 15 5.56 -7.37 3.10
N VAL A 16 4.61 -6.65 2.51
CA VAL A 16 4.56 -5.18 2.58
C VAL A 16 4.15 -4.77 3.99
N GLN A 17 5.00 -3.97 4.63
CA GLN A 17 4.82 -3.53 6.01
C GLN A 17 5.21 -2.05 6.16
N PRO A 18 4.61 -1.32 7.13
CA PRO A 18 5.12 -0.02 7.55
C PRO A 18 6.51 -0.18 8.20
N ALA A 19 7.46 0.69 7.85
CA ALA A 19 8.76 0.74 8.50
C ALA A 19 8.64 1.19 9.97
N SER A 20 9.41 0.57 10.87
CA SER A 20 9.51 1.02 12.26
C SER A 20 10.25 2.36 12.32
N GLY A 21 9.58 3.42 12.81
CA GLY A 21 10.21 4.69 13.18
C GLY A 21 10.36 5.76 12.09
N TYR A 22 9.83 5.58 10.87
CA TYR A 22 9.97 6.56 9.77
C TYR A 22 8.67 6.80 9.00
N TYR A 23 8.18 8.04 8.99
CA TYR A 23 7.19 8.71 8.11
C TYR A 23 6.17 7.88 7.29
N GLY A 24 5.74 6.72 7.80
CA GLY A 24 4.86 5.82 7.07
C GLY A 24 5.49 5.16 5.83
N SER A 25 6.82 5.12 5.67
CA SER A 25 7.42 4.42 4.51
C SER A 25 7.06 2.94 4.50
N LEU A 26 6.84 2.37 3.30
CA LEU A 26 6.58 0.94 3.14
C LEU A 26 7.85 0.18 2.81
N ILE A 27 8.04 -0.97 3.44
CA ILE A 27 9.19 -1.87 3.25
C ILE A 27 8.71 -3.30 2.98
N LEU A 28 9.60 -4.11 2.41
CA LEU A 28 9.43 -5.56 2.35
C LEU A 28 10.16 -6.21 3.53
N ASN A 29 9.43 -6.97 4.35
CA ASN A 29 9.98 -7.67 5.52
C ASN A 29 9.39 -9.09 5.63
N SER A 30 10.21 -10.06 6.06
CA SER A 30 9.80 -11.46 6.27
C SER A 30 9.08 -11.71 7.59
N ASP A 31 9.26 -10.85 8.59
CA ASP A 31 8.64 -11.02 9.90
C ASP A 31 7.11 -10.95 9.82
N VAL A 32 6.41 -11.88 10.48
CA VAL A 32 4.95 -11.80 10.62
C VAL A 32 4.61 -10.89 11.80
N LYS A 33 3.89 -9.79 11.53
CA LYS A 33 3.48 -8.81 12.55
C LYS A 33 2.00 -8.46 12.41
N PRO A 34 1.23 -8.25 13.49
CA PRO A 34 -0.16 -7.79 13.39
C PRO A 34 -0.34 -6.50 12.60
N THR A 35 0.70 -5.66 12.52
CA THR A 35 0.72 -4.42 11.74
C THR A 35 0.89 -4.62 10.23
N MET A 36 0.85 -5.85 9.73
CA MET A 36 0.95 -6.15 8.30
C MET A 36 -0.42 -6.40 7.64
N GLU A 37 -1.52 -6.24 8.38
CA GLU A 37 -2.87 -6.41 7.88
C GLU A 37 -3.37 -5.19 7.09
N TRP A 38 -3.92 -5.45 5.91
CA TRP A 38 -4.47 -4.45 4.99
C TRP A 38 -5.95 -4.72 4.70
N ARG A 39 -6.65 -3.69 4.23
CA ARG A 39 -8.01 -3.76 3.70
C ARG A 39 -8.07 -3.05 2.36
N PHE A 40 -9.04 -3.42 1.53
CA PHE A 40 -9.30 -2.73 0.28
C PHE A 40 -10.64 -2.01 0.39
N VAL A 41 -10.57 -0.69 0.36
CA VAL A 41 -11.75 0.17 0.39
C VAL A 41 -12.04 0.60 -1.04
N GLN A 42 -12.95 -0.14 -1.70
CA GLN A 42 -13.37 0.14 -3.07
C GLN A 42 -14.04 1.52 -3.16
N ILE A 43 -13.68 2.29 -4.18
CA ILE A 43 -14.21 3.65 -4.43
C ILE A 43 -14.98 3.70 -5.75
N GLU A 44 -14.40 3.19 -6.84
CA GLU A 44 -15.01 3.24 -8.17
C GLU A 44 -14.51 2.09 -9.05
N GLY A 45 -15.42 1.24 -9.54
CA GLY A 45 -15.04 0.09 -10.35
C GLY A 45 -14.01 -0.78 -9.61
N GLN A 46 -12.87 -1.07 -10.24
CA GLN A 46 -11.77 -1.81 -9.64
C GLN A 46 -10.84 -0.97 -8.74
N TRP A 47 -11.07 0.34 -8.66
CA TRP A 47 -10.17 1.28 -7.99
C TRP A 47 -10.58 1.51 -6.55
N GLY A 48 -9.61 1.50 -5.64
CA GLY A 48 -9.84 1.72 -4.22
C GLY A 48 -8.58 2.08 -3.45
N TYR A 49 -8.76 2.35 -2.16
CA TYR A 49 -7.66 2.58 -1.24
C TYR A 49 -7.19 1.26 -0.62
N ILE A 50 -5.87 1.09 -0.54
CA ILE A 50 -5.27 0.04 0.29
C ILE A 50 -5.03 0.64 1.67
N GLU A 51 -5.84 0.23 2.65
CA GLU A 51 -5.87 0.77 3.99
C GLU A 51 -5.14 -0.14 4.98
N HIS A 52 -4.25 0.43 5.78
CA HIS A 52 -3.57 -0.25 6.87
C HIS A 52 -4.52 -0.42 8.06
N LYS A 53 -4.88 -1.68 8.38
CA LYS A 53 -5.96 -2.02 9.32
C LYS A 53 -5.80 -1.39 10.69
N SER A 54 -4.58 -1.35 11.24
CA SER A 54 -4.35 -0.86 12.61
C SER A 54 -4.37 0.66 12.74
N SER A 55 -4.03 1.39 11.67
CA SER A 55 -3.91 2.87 11.71
C SER A 55 -5.04 3.62 10.99
N GLY A 56 -5.76 2.94 10.08
CA GLY A 56 -6.71 3.58 9.17
C GLY A 56 -6.09 4.48 8.10
N GLN A 57 -4.75 4.53 8.01
CA GLN A 57 -4.03 5.24 6.95
C GLN A 57 -4.01 4.42 5.67
N ILE A 58 -3.85 5.08 4.52
CA ILE A 58 -3.83 4.44 3.21
C ILE A 58 -2.42 4.47 2.59
N ILE A 59 -2.14 3.52 1.70
CA ILE A 59 -0.97 3.59 0.82
C ILE A 59 -1.12 4.78 -0.12
N HIS A 60 -0.07 5.58 -0.24
CA HIS A 60 -0.04 6.81 -1.01
C HIS A 60 1.34 6.98 -1.67
N PRO A 61 1.42 7.36 -2.95
CA PRO A 61 2.70 7.72 -3.56
C PRO A 61 3.31 8.92 -2.82
N SER A 62 4.61 8.84 -2.53
CA SER A 62 5.33 9.95 -1.89
C SER A 62 5.56 11.06 -2.90
N PHE A 63 5.18 12.28 -2.54
CA PHE A 63 5.46 13.49 -3.32
C PHE A 63 6.58 14.33 -2.69
N GLN A 64 7.30 13.82 -1.68
CA GLN A 64 8.40 14.56 -1.07
C GLN A 64 9.58 14.65 -2.06
N SER A 65 9.57 15.73 -2.84
CA SER A 65 10.70 16.21 -3.62
C SER A 65 11.92 16.34 -2.71
N THR A 66 13.06 15.87 -3.20
CA THR A 66 14.46 16.13 -2.76
C THR A 66 15.25 14.98 -2.13
N LYS A 67 14.64 13.93 -1.55
CA LYS A 67 15.43 12.78 -1.02
C LYS A 67 14.80 11.39 -1.13
N ALA A 68 13.48 11.29 -1.28
CA ALA A 68 12.85 10.00 -1.57
C ALA A 68 12.91 9.78 -3.09
N THR A 69 13.46 8.65 -3.51
CA THR A 69 13.40 8.19 -4.91
C THR A 69 11.99 8.40 -5.44
N ALA A 70 11.87 9.07 -6.58
CA ALA A 70 10.62 9.12 -7.34
C ALA A 70 10.06 7.68 -7.39
N ASN A 71 8.79 7.50 -7.02
CA ASN A 71 8.08 6.21 -6.91
C ASN A 71 8.11 5.50 -5.53
N SER A 72 8.50 6.19 -4.46
CA SER A 72 8.36 5.64 -3.09
C SER A 72 6.90 5.58 -2.64
N LEU A 73 6.49 4.54 -1.90
CA LEU A 73 5.16 4.42 -1.29
C LEU A 73 5.21 4.70 0.22
N THR A 74 4.20 5.41 0.72
CA THR A 74 4.06 5.81 2.12
C THR A 74 2.64 5.63 2.65
N LEU A 75 2.46 5.66 3.96
CA LEU A 75 1.17 5.77 4.63
C LEU A 75 0.77 7.23 4.77
N SER A 76 -0.48 7.54 4.41
CA SER A 76 -1.06 8.87 4.54
C SER A 76 -2.49 8.79 5.05
N ARG A 77 -2.94 9.84 5.74
CA ARG A 77 -4.37 10.02 6.07
C ARG A 77 -5.15 10.69 4.93
N LEU A 78 -4.46 11.25 3.94
CA LEU A 78 -5.07 11.99 2.84
C LEU A 78 -5.64 11.03 1.81
N ARG A 79 -6.98 10.95 1.76
CA ARG A 79 -7.71 10.18 0.74
C ARG A 79 -7.92 11.04 -0.50
N ARG A 80 -7.12 10.80 -1.53
CA ARG A 80 -7.14 11.55 -2.80
C ARG A 80 -7.12 10.56 -3.97
N ASN A 81 -7.66 10.97 -5.12
CA ASN A 81 -7.67 10.14 -6.33
C ASN A 81 -6.27 9.64 -6.76
N VAL A 82 -5.22 10.39 -6.40
CA VAL A 82 -3.82 10.01 -6.62
C VAL A 82 -3.35 8.82 -5.76
N ALA A 83 -4.18 8.27 -4.88
CA ALA A 83 -3.87 7.13 -4.02
C ALA A 83 -4.78 5.92 -4.30
N LEU A 84 -5.39 5.89 -5.49
CA LEU A 84 -6.22 4.77 -5.92
C LEU A 84 -5.36 3.68 -6.56
N PHE A 85 -5.61 2.45 -6.16
CA PHE A 85 -4.97 1.24 -6.67
C PHE A 85 -6.02 0.23 -7.11
N ALA A 86 -5.62 -0.70 -7.96
CA ALA A 86 -6.37 -1.89 -8.33
C ALA A 86 -5.50 -3.14 -8.11
N PHE A 87 -6.14 -4.25 -7.76
CA PHE A 87 -5.49 -5.56 -7.71
C PHE A 87 -5.72 -6.29 -9.03
N ASP A 88 -4.65 -6.48 -9.80
CA ASP A 88 -4.64 -7.34 -10.97
C ASP A 88 -4.16 -8.73 -10.56
N GLN A 89 -5.12 -9.58 -10.18
CA GLN A 89 -4.83 -10.94 -9.74
C GLN A 89 -4.50 -11.88 -10.91
N VAL A 90 -4.81 -11.51 -12.16
CA VAL A 90 -4.46 -12.31 -13.33
C VAL A 90 -2.96 -12.21 -13.60
N ASN A 91 -2.42 -11.00 -13.49
CA ASN A 91 -0.99 -10.73 -13.72
C ASN A 91 -0.17 -10.62 -12.43
N ASN A 92 -0.79 -10.82 -11.27
CA ASN A 92 -0.18 -10.69 -9.94
C ASN A 92 0.46 -9.31 -9.67
N HIS A 93 -0.20 -8.25 -10.10
CA HIS A 93 0.26 -6.87 -9.92
C HIS A 93 -0.71 -6.04 -9.08
N ILE A 94 -0.16 -5.00 -8.44
CA ILE A 94 -0.94 -3.90 -7.88
C ILE A 94 -0.72 -2.71 -8.79
N ILE A 95 -1.79 -2.20 -9.38
CA ILE A 95 -1.74 -1.14 -10.38
C ILE A 95 -2.13 0.17 -9.71
N HIS A 96 -1.32 1.21 -9.86
CA HIS A 96 -1.68 2.57 -9.47
C HIS A 96 -2.54 3.24 -10.54
N LYS A 97 -3.63 3.93 -10.17
CA LYS A 97 -4.60 4.50 -11.14
C LYS A 97 -3.98 5.46 -12.16
N ASN A 98 -2.89 6.14 -11.80
CA ASN A 98 -2.23 7.10 -12.69
C ASN A 98 -1.02 6.53 -13.45
N GLY A 99 -0.81 5.20 -13.42
CA GLY A 99 0.20 4.52 -14.24
C GLY A 99 1.64 4.92 -13.91
N GLY A 100 2.13 4.45 -12.76
CA GLY A 100 3.56 4.40 -12.46
C GLY A 100 4.19 3.09 -12.96
#